data_AF-A0A562NBB2-F1
#
_entry.id   AF-A0A562NBB2-F1
#
_cell.length_a   1.000
_cell.length_b   1.000
_cell.length_c   1.000
_cell.angle_alpha   90.00
_cell.angle_beta   90.00
_cell.angle_gamma   90.00
#
_symmetry.space_group_name_H-M   'P 1'
#
loop_
_entity.id
_entity.type
_entity.pdbx_description
1 polymer ?
#
loop_
_entity_poly.entity_id
_entity_poly.type
_entity_poly.pdbx_seq_one_letter_code
_entity_poly.pdbx_strand_id
1 'polypeptide(L)'
;MPAYEYSVIPAPNRGEKARGAKTGADRFALALTATLNDMAADGWEYVRAETLPSEERAGLTGRATVYHNVLVFRRSLSAEELPAQPTYTARVEPIPQPAPAQPEPQPLAEDHEDLPADAPTRPFSEPMRSKPLAAPVETSRPRPAEPRLTAQPAPAGPRLGPANR
;
A
#
# COMPACT_ATOMS: atom_id res chain seq x y z
N MET A 1 2.79 -15.63 -18.41
CA MET A 1 3.16 -14.21 -18.23
C MET A 1 4.62 -14.19 -17.77
N PRO A 2 5.47 -13.29 -18.27
CA PRO A 2 6.84 -13.18 -17.80
C PRO A 2 6.85 -12.82 -16.31
N ALA A 3 7.69 -13.50 -15.53
CA ALA A 3 7.90 -13.18 -14.12
C ALA A 3 8.94 -12.06 -14.01
N TYR A 4 8.74 -11.13 -13.08
CA TYR A 4 9.65 -10.02 -12.85
C TYR A 4 10.09 -9.97 -11.40
N GLU A 5 11.37 -9.71 -11.20
CA GLU A 5 11.95 -9.29 -9.94
C GLU A 5 11.93 -7.76 -9.88
N TYR A 6 11.69 -7.18 -8.70
CA TYR A 6 11.70 -5.73 -8.49
C TYR A 6 12.75 -5.34 -7.46
N SER A 7 13.45 -4.24 -7.71
CA SER A 7 14.38 -3.63 -6.76
C SER A 7 14.03 -2.16 -6.58
N VAL A 8 14.13 -1.67 -5.35
CA VAL A 8 13.83 -0.28 -5.00
C VAL A 8 15.00 0.28 -4.23
N ILE A 9 15.58 1.36 -4.75
CA ILE A 9 16.73 2.04 -4.14
C ILE A 9 16.37 3.50 -3.85
N PRO A 10 16.96 4.12 -2.81
CA PRO A 10 16.79 5.55 -2.59
C PRO A 10 17.33 6.35 -3.77
N ALA A 11 16.59 7.37 -4.19
CA ALA A 11 17.06 8.28 -5.22
C ALA A 11 18.24 9.11 -4.67
N PRO A 12 19.26 9.40 -5.51
CA PRO A 12 20.36 10.26 -5.09
C PRO A 12 19.80 11.62 -4.67
N ASN A 13 20.18 12.08 -3.47
CA ASN A 13 19.69 13.34 -2.89
C ASN A 13 20.70 14.49 -3.03
N ARG A 14 21.91 14.19 -3.51
CA ARG A 14 22.99 15.16 -3.72
C ARG A 14 23.70 14.86 -5.02
N GLY A 15 24.13 15.93 -5.69
CA GLY A 15 24.94 15.81 -6.89
C GLY A 15 26.40 15.49 -6.58
N GLU A 16 26.99 14.69 -7.45
CA GLU A 16 28.41 14.32 -7.38
C GLU A 16 29.28 15.39 -8.05
N LYS A 17 30.46 15.67 -7.50
CA LYS A 17 31.40 16.63 -8.11
C LYS A 17 32.24 15.89 -9.16
N ALA A 18 32.06 16.24 -10.43
CA ALA A 18 32.86 15.70 -11.52
C ALA A 18 33.38 16.81 -12.46
N ARG A 19 34.44 16.50 -13.20
CA ARG A 19 35.04 17.40 -14.18
C ARG A 19 34.03 17.63 -15.32
N GLY A 20 33.47 18.83 -15.39
CA GLY A 20 32.46 19.21 -16.41
C GLY A 20 31.11 19.60 -15.82
N ALA A 21 30.79 19.19 -14.59
CA ALA A 21 29.56 19.59 -13.90
C ALA A 21 29.77 20.95 -13.21
N LYS A 22 29.31 22.04 -13.85
CA LYS A 22 29.55 23.41 -13.39
C LYS A 22 28.43 23.90 -12.46
N THR A 23 27.22 23.39 -12.65
CA THR A 23 26.04 23.78 -11.86
C THR A 23 25.64 22.72 -10.84
N GLY A 24 24.75 23.07 -9.90
CA GLY A 24 24.13 22.09 -8.99
C GLY A 24 23.28 21.06 -9.74
N ALA A 25 22.57 21.50 -10.78
CA ALA A 25 21.75 20.63 -11.62
C ALA A 25 22.62 19.63 -12.40
N ASP A 26 23.76 20.06 -12.95
CA ASP A 26 24.68 19.17 -13.67
C ASP A 26 25.20 18.05 -12.76
N ARG A 27 25.56 18.41 -11.52
CA ARG A 27 26.06 17.46 -10.53
C ARG A 27 24.98 16.45 -10.14
N PHE A 28 23.73 16.91 -9.99
CA PHE A 28 22.60 16.06 -9.68
C PHE A 28 22.27 15.12 -10.84
N ALA A 29 22.20 15.64 -12.07
CA ALA A 29 21.97 14.84 -13.26
C ALA A 29 23.06 13.76 -13.42
N LEU A 30 24.33 14.11 -13.19
CA LEU A 30 25.43 13.15 -13.25
C LEU A 30 25.28 12.03 -12.22
N ALA A 31 24.94 12.36 -10.97
CA ALA A 31 24.70 11.36 -9.93
C ALA A 31 23.52 10.44 -10.30
N LEU A 32 22.42 11.00 -10.80
CA LEU A 32 21.27 10.22 -11.25
C LEU A 32 21.63 9.31 -12.44
N THR A 33 22.36 9.83 -13.42
CA THR A 33 22.84 9.05 -14.57
C THR A 33 23.75 7.91 -14.12
N ALA A 34 24.65 8.14 -13.18
CA ALA A 34 25.50 7.09 -12.63
C ALA A 34 24.66 5.97 -12.00
N THR A 35 23.72 6.32 -11.11
CA THR A 35 22.82 5.34 -10.47
C THR A 35 22.01 4.53 -11.48
N LEU A 36 21.47 5.18 -12.52
CA LEU A 36 20.72 4.48 -13.56
C LEU A 36 21.60 3.52 -14.36
N ASN A 37 22.82 3.94 -14.70
CA ASN A 37 23.77 3.12 -15.45
C ASN A 37 24.29 1.93 -14.64
N ASP A 38 24.56 2.12 -13.34
CA ASP A 38 24.99 1.04 -12.45
C ASP A 38 23.91 -0.05 -12.37
N MET A 39 22.66 0.35 -12.14
CA MET A 39 21.53 -0.58 -12.14
C MET A 39 21.34 -1.27 -13.50
N ALA A 40 21.47 -0.52 -14.60
CA ALA A 40 21.38 -1.08 -15.94
C ALA A 40 22.52 -2.09 -16.23
N ALA A 41 23.73 -1.86 -15.73
CA ALA A 41 24.85 -2.78 -15.86
C ALA A 41 24.60 -4.11 -15.12
N ASP A 42 23.88 -4.07 -14.01
CA ASP A 42 23.42 -5.24 -13.26
C ASP A 42 22.17 -5.93 -13.89
N GLY A 43 21.71 -5.45 -15.04
CA GLY A 43 20.58 -6.00 -15.80
C GLY A 43 19.21 -5.52 -15.30
N TRP A 44 19.16 -4.45 -14.51
CA TRP A 44 17.90 -3.86 -14.06
C TRP A 44 17.37 -2.81 -15.04
N GLU A 45 16.08 -2.86 -15.33
CA GLU A 45 15.35 -1.90 -16.14
C GLU A 45 14.68 -0.85 -15.24
N TYR A 46 14.92 0.43 -15.53
CA TYR A 46 14.26 1.53 -14.82
C TYR A 46 12.76 1.57 -15.14
N VAL A 47 11.93 1.63 -14.10
CA VAL A 47 10.47 1.70 -14.23
C VAL A 47 9.97 3.12 -13.97
N ARG A 48 10.28 3.66 -12.78
CA ARG A 48 9.79 4.98 -12.33
C ARG A 48 10.48 5.47 -11.07
N ALA A 49 10.29 6.75 -10.78
CA ALA A 49 10.58 7.37 -9.50
C ALA A 49 9.29 7.53 -8.70
N GLU A 50 9.36 7.33 -7.38
CA GLU A 50 8.24 7.46 -6.46
C GLU A 50 8.65 8.27 -5.23
N THR A 51 7.68 8.95 -4.61
CA THR A 51 7.87 9.70 -3.37
C THR A 51 6.90 9.16 -2.33
N LEU A 52 7.39 8.44 -1.32
CA LEU A 52 6.57 7.71 -0.36
C LEU A 52 6.79 8.22 1.07
N PRO A 53 5.73 8.33 1.89
CA PRO A 53 5.85 8.63 3.31
C PRO A 53 6.35 7.39 4.09
N SER A 54 7.27 7.60 5.03
CA SER A 54 7.78 6.61 5.98
C SER A 54 7.65 7.14 7.40
N GLU A 55 7.17 6.32 8.34
CA GLU A 55 7.15 6.68 9.75
C GLU A 55 8.49 6.38 10.41
N GLU A 56 9.19 7.41 10.86
CA GLU A 56 10.47 7.30 11.56
C GLU A 56 10.37 7.83 12.98
N ARG A 57 11.22 7.34 13.88
CA ARG A 57 11.29 7.88 15.23
C ARG A 57 11.79 9.33 15.19
N ALA A 58 11.08 10.20 15.88
CA ALA A 58 11.44 11.60 16.06
C ALA A 58 11.63 11.89 17.56
N GLY A 59 12.87 12.07 17.99
CA GLY A 59 13.21 12.34 19.39
C GLY A 59 13.00 11.13 20.32
N LEU A 60 12.73 11.40 21.60
CA LEU A 60 12.66 10.37 22.64
C LEU A 60 11.37 9.55 22.64
N THR A 61 10.23 10.14 22.25
CA THR A 61 8.90 9.49 22.29
C THR A 61 8.05 9.74 21.03
N GLY A 62 8.53 10.55 20.08
CA GLY A 62 7.77 10.92 18.89
C GLY A 62 7.98 9.98 17.70
N ARG A 63 7.02 9.99 16.78
CA ARG A 63 7.17 9.50 15.40
C ARG A 63 6.89 10.67 14.46
N ALA A 64 7.62 10.73 13.34
CA ALA A 64 7.41 11.70 12.28
C ALA A 64 7.31 10.99 10.93
N THR A 65 6.49 11.54 10.05
CA THR A 65 6.41 11.08 8.66
C THR A 65 7.48 11.78 7.83
N VAL A 66 8.41 11.01 7.27
CA VAL A 66 9.48 11.47 6.37
C VAL A 66 9.17 11.00 4.96
N TYR A 67 9.22 11.89 3.98
CA TYR A 67 9.04 11.53 2.58
C TYR A 67 10.37 11.11 1.95
N HIS A 68 10.41 9.92 1.39
CA HIS A 68 11.57 9.37 0.69
C HIS A 68 11.31 9.32 -0.81
N ASN A 69 12.29 9.80 -1.57
CA ASN A 69 12.31 9.63 -3.02
C ASN A 69 13.05 8.32 -3.32
N VAL A 70 12.42 7.43 -4.08
CA VAL A 70 12.97 6.13 -4.45
C VAL A 70 12.89 5.91 -5.95
N LEU A 71 13.80 5.11 -6.48
CA LEU A 71 13.82 4.65 -7.86
C LEU A 71 13.44 3.17 -7.88
N VAL A 72 12.47 2.83 -8.72
CA VAL A 72 11.96 1.46 -8.88
C VAL A 72 12.51 0.88 -10.17
N PHE A 73 13.07 -0.32 -10.06
CA PHE A 73 13.62 -1.10 -11.15
C PHE A 73 12.97 -2.47 -11.23
N ARG A 74 13.04 -3.09 -12.41
CA ARG A 74 12.59 -4.47 -12.62
C ARG A 74 13.59 -5.26 -13.46
N ARG A 75 13.61 -6.58 -13.33
CA ARG A 75 14.35 -7.49 -14.21
C ARG A 75 13.49 -8.72 -14.50
N SER A 76 13.52 -9.22 -15.73
CA SER A 76 12.81 -10.46 -16.08
C SER A 76 13.51 -11.67 -15.45
N LEU A 77 12.75 -12.55 -14.81
CA LEU A 77 13.25 -13.84 -14.33
C LEU A 77 13.11 -14.89 -15.43
N SER A 78 14.19 -15.61 -15.71
CA SER A 78 14.14 -16.80 -16.57
C SER A 78 13.41 -17.93 -15.85
N ALA A 79 12.92 -18.93 -16.60
CA ALA A 79 12.20 -20.08 -16.05
C ALA A 79 12.97 -20.83 -14.95
N GLU A 80 14.30 -20.74 -14.96
CA GLU A 80 15.22 -21.40 -14.02
C GLU A 80 15.51 -20.56 -12.75
N GLU A 81 15.22 -19.26 -12.79
CA GLU A 81 15.42 -18.31 -11.69
C GLU A 81 14.15 -18.04 -10.90
N LEU A 82 13.02 -18.61 -11.33
CA LEU A 82 11.78 -18.56 -10.56
C LEU A 82 12.00 -19.31 -9.24
N PRO A 83 11.93 -18.64 -8.08
CA PRO A 83 11.88 -19.36 -6.82
C PRO A 83 10.69 -20.30 -6.88
N ALA A 84 10.88 -21.55 -6.45
CA ALA A 84 9.81 -22.53 -6.35
C ALA A 84 8.68 -21.89 -5.53
N GLN A 85 7.62 -21.47 -6.21
CA GLN A 85 6.48 -20.89 -5.52
C GLN A 85 5.99 -21.94 -4.54
N PRO A 86 5.70 -21.60 -3.27
CA PRO A 86 5.08 -22.54 -2.38
C PRO A 86 3.76 -22.93 -3.03
N THR A 87 3.70 -24.13 -3.60
CA THR A 87 2.43 -24.76 -3.90
C THR A 87 1.77 -24.94 -2.56
N TYR A 88 0.88 -24.02 -2.21
CA TYR A 88 -0.13 -24.28 -1.20
C TYR A 88 -0.98 -25.42 -1.77
N THR A 89 -0.55 -26.65 -1.53
CA THR A 89 -1.46 -27.79 -1.57
C THR A 89 -2.43 -27.51 -0.43
N ALA A 90 -3.54 -26.87 -0.75
CA ALA A 90 -4.68 -26.85 0.14
C ALA A 90 -4.99 -28.32 0.41
N ARG A 91 -4.62 -28.81 1.60
CA ARG A 91 -5.10 -30.09 2.09
C ARG A 91 -6.60 -29.92 2.16
N VAL A 92 -7.30 -30.48 1.18
CA VAL A 92 -8.75 -30.64 1.25
C VAL A 92 -8.98 -31.55 2.44
N GLU A 93 -9.32 -30.97 3.59
CA GLU A 93 -9.91 -31.76 4.67
C GLU A 93 -11.22 -32.32 4.11
N PRO A 94 -11.42 -33.65 4.19
CA PRO A 94 -12.69 -34.23 3.80
C PRO A 94 -13.77 -33.61 4.70
N ILE A 95 -14.67 -32.84 4.08
CA ILE A 95 -15.91 -32.43 4.76
C ILE A 95 -16.59 -33.73 5.17
N PRO A 96 -16.89 -33.96 6.46
CA PRO A 96 -17.59 -35.16 6.88
C PRO A 96 -18.94 -35.18 6.15
N GLN A 97 -19.10 -36.14 5.24
CA GLN A 97 -20.38 -36.41 4.61
C GLN A 97 -21.36 -36.80 5.73
N PRO A 98 -22.55 -36.18 5.80
CA PRO A 98 -23.57 -36.64 6.74
C PRO A 98 -23.87 -38.11 6.43
N ALA A 99 -23.81 -38.94 7.47
CA ALA A 99 -24.10 -40.36 7.36
C ALA A 99 -25.50 -40.56 6.74
N PRO A 100 -25.65 -41.51 5.79
CA PRO A 100 -26.95 -41.78 5.21
C PRO A 100 -27.91 -42.26 6.31
N ALA A 101 -29.01 -41.53 6.49
CA ALA A 101 -30.13 -41.98 7.29
C ALA A 101 -30.63 -43.31 6.72
N GLN A 102 -30.60 -44.37 7.53
CA GLN A 102 -31.22 -45.64 7.18
C GLN A 102 -32.73 -45.42 7.00
N PRO A 103 -33.32 -45.83 5.86
CA PRO A 103 -34.77 -45.82 5.72
C PRO A 103 -35.38 -46.93 6.58
N GLU A 104 -36.28 -46.55 7.50
CA GLU A 104 -37.20 -47.49 8.14
C GLU A 104 -38.18 -48.10 7.11
N PRO A 105 -38.60 -49.37 7.30
CA PRO A 105 -39.39 -50.10 6.31
C PRO A 105 -40.89 -49.72 6.27
N GLN A 106 -41.31 -49.31 5.07
CA GLN A 106 -42.60 -49.42 4.33
C GLN A 106 -43.90 -49.84 5.07
N PRO A 107 -45.07 -49.30 4.67
CA PRO A 107 -45.87 -50.07 3.70
C PRO A 107 -46.70 -49.25 2.67
N LEU A 108 -46.92 -49.89 1.52
CA LEU A 108 -48.11 -49.92 0.65
C LEU A 108 -48.93 -48.63 0.49
N ALA A 109 -48.81 -47.98 -0.68
CA ALA A 109 -49.84 -47.08 -1.19
C ALA A 109 -50.84 -47.92 -2.01
N GLU A 110 -52.02 -48.13 -1.44
CA GLU A 110 -53.23 -48.45 -2.19
C GLU A 110 -53.76 -47.17 -2.86
N ASP A 111 -54.37 -47.36 -4.03
CA ASP A 111 -55.06 -46.36 -4.83
C ASP A 111 -56.00 -45.48 -4.00
N HIS A 112 -56.18 -44.20 -4.36
CA HIS A 112 -57.53 -43.63 -4.50
C HIS A 112 -57.52 -42.25 -5.20
N GLU A 113 -58.61 -42.08 -5.94
CA GLU A 113 -58.99 -41.05 -6.90
C GLU A 113 -59.23 -39.64 -6.34
N ASP A 114 -59.36 -38.71 -7.30
CA ASP A 114 -60.34 -37.61 -7.37
C ASP A 114 -60.09 -36.23 -6.69
N LEU A 115 -59.73 -35.25 -7.54
CA LEU A 115 -60.22 -33.85 -7.72
C LEU A 115 -60.56 -32.93 -6.49
N PRO A 116 -61.01 -31.66 -6.67
CA PRO A 116 -60.18 -30.45 -6.78
C PRO A 116 -60.55 -29.32 -5.77
N ALA A 117 -59.95 -28.12 -5.94
CA ALA A 117 -60.23 -26.82 -5.29
C ALA A 117 -59.80 -26.72 -3.80
N ASP A 118 -59.29 -25.61 -3.27
CA ASP A 118 -59.67 -24.21 -3.46
C ASP A 118 -58.53 -23.29 -2.94
N ALA A 119 -58.41 -22.08 -3.48
CA ALA A 119 -57.57 -21.00 -2.93
C ALA A 119 -58.41 -20.20 -1.89
N PRO A 120 -57.98 -19.04 -1.33
CA PRO A 120 -56.68 -18.39 -1.17
C PRO A 120 -56.39 -18.10 0.33
N THR A 121 -55.30 -17.45 0.72
CA THR A 121 -55.30 -16.05 1.23
C THR A 121 -53.85 -15.61 1.48
N ARG A 122 -53.63 -14.32 1.21
CA ARG A 122 -52.38 -13.58 1.00
C ARG A 122 -51.75 -13.08 2.34
N PRO A 123 -50.95 -11.99 2.38
CA PRO A 123 -49.49 -11.95 2.18
C PRO A 123 -48.76 -11.18 3.31
N PHE A 124 -47.47 -11.38 3.56
CA PHE A 124 -46.57 -10.43 4.27
C PHE A 124 -45.17 -11.08 4.27
N SER A 125 -44.04 -10.48 3.90
CA SER A 125 -43.63 -9.08 3.76
C SER A 125 -42.45 -8.98 2.78
N GLU A 126 -42.33 -7.84 2.11
CA GLU A 126 -41.19 -7.41 1.30
C GLU A 126 -39.85 -7.36 2.07
N PRO A 127 -38.71 -7.51 1.37
CA PRO A 127 -37.39 -7.21 1.91
C PRO A 127 -37.12 -5.70 1.95
N MET A 128 -36.52 -5.24 3.04
CA MET A 128 -36.19 -3.83 3.29
C MET A 128 -35.36 -3.18 2.18
N ARG A 129 -35.90 -2.10 1.61
CA ARG A 129 -35.19 -1.12 0.77
C ARG A 129 -34.53 -0.08 1.67
N SER A 130 -33.20 -0.10 1.79
CA SER A 130 -32.46 0.97 2.43
C SER A 130 -32.39 2.20 1.51
N LYS A 131 -32.89 3.34 2.02
CA LYS A 131 -32.71 4.66 1.40
C LYS A 131 -31.30 5.19 1.73
N PRO A 132 -30.59 5.83 0.80
CA PRO A 132 -29.43 6.65 1.13
C PRO A 132 -29.89 7.98 1.72
N LEU A 133 -29.39 8.32 2.91
CA LEU A 133 -29.59 9.61 3.54
C LEU A 133 -28.61 10.63 2.95
N ALA A 134 -29.16 11.78 2.57
CA ALA A 134 -28.49 12.89 1.93
C ALA A 134 -27.38 13.53 2.78
N ALA A 135 -26.42 14.11 2.07
CA ALA A 135 -25.30 14.90 2.59
C ALA A 135 -25.73 16.17 3.34
N PRO A 136 -24.95 16.63 4.33
CA PRO A 136 -24.94 18.03 4.72
C PRO A 136 -23.72 18.77 4.16
N VAL A 137 -24.09 19.82 3.43
CA VAL A 137 -23.44 21.07 3.05
C VAL A 137 -22.30 21.57 3.96
N GLU A 138 -21.31 22.16 3.30
CA GLU A 138 -20.20 22.99 3.80
C GLU A 138 -20.53 23.86 5.00
N THR A 139 -19.64 23.84 5.99
CA THR A 139 -19.41 24.97 6.89
C THR A 139 -17.94 25.31 6.86
N SER A 140 -17.65 26.46 6.26
CA SER A 140 -16.37 27.16 6.29
C SER A 140 -15.89 27.33 7.73
N ARG A 141 -14.86 26.58 8.13
CA ARG A 141 -14.10 26.88 9.35
C ARG A 141 -13.03 27.92 9.04
N PRO A 142 -12.96 29.05 9.78
CA PRO A 142 -11.87 29.99 9.61
C PRO A 142 -10.54 29.33 10.00
N ARG A 143 -9.55 29.51 9.13
CA ARG A 143 -8.15 29.12 9.33
C ARG A 143 -7.64 29.70 10.65
N PRO A 144 -7.09 28.89 11.57
CA PRO A 144 -6.35 29.44 12.70
C PRO A 144 -5.16 30.25 12.15
N ALA A 145 -5.09 31.52 12.53
CA ALA A 145 -3.99 32.38 12.17
C ALA A 145 -2.66 31.78 12.68
N GLU A 146 -1.71 31.59 11.77
CA GLU A 146 -0.34 31.25 12.14
C GLU A 146 0.23 32.38 13.03
N PRO A 147 0.83 32.07 14.19
CA PRO A 147 1.54 33.08 14.94
C PRO A 147 2.76 33.52 14.11
N ARG A 148 2.87 34.83 13.84
CA ARG A 148 4.06 35.40 13.20
C ARG A 148 5.28 35.02 14.02
N LEU A 149 6.22 34.35 13.36
CA LEU A 149 7.52 34.01 13.91
C LEU A 149 8.22 35.32 14.33
N THR A 150 8.17 35.64 15.62
CA THR A 150 9.01 36.68 16.21
C THR A 150 10.46 36.21 16.09
N ALA A 151 11.26 37.01 15.41
CA ALA A 151 12.68 36.77 15.25
C ALA A 151 13.34 36.63 16.64
N GLN A 152 13.85 35.44 16.96
CA GLN A 152 14.75 35.27 18.10
C GLN A 152 16.08 35.95 17.76
N PRO A 153 16.62 36.83 18.62
CA PRO A 153 17.98 37.33 18.47
C PRO A 153 18.98 36.20 18.75
N ALA A 154 20.06 36.19 17.96
CA ALA A 154 21.10 35.18 17.95
C ALA A 154 21.75 34.93 19.33
N PRO A 155 22.20 33.70 19.65
CA PRO A 155 22.97 33.45 20.85
C PRO A 155 24.34 34.13 20.74
N ALA A 156 24.62 35.01 21.70
CA ALA A 156 25.91 35.65 21.87
C ALA A 156 27.00 34.58 22.09
N GLY A 157 27.97 34.52 21.16
CA GLY A 157 29.16 33.68 21.32
C GLY A 157 30.00 34.10 22.54
N PRO A 158 30.90 33.21 23.02
CA PRO A 158 31.69 33.47 24.21
C PRO A 158 32.67 34.62 23.97
N ARG A 159 32.65 35.64 24.84
CA ARG A 159 33.64 36.71 24.89
C ARG A 159 35.01 36.13 25.27
N LEU A 160 35.93 36.08 24.30
CA LEU A 160 37.35 35.84 24.55
C LEU A 160 37.89 37.05 25.35
N GLY A 161 38.28 36.83 26.61
CA GLY A 161 38.95 37.84 27.43
C GLY A 161 40.38 38.10 26.95
N PRO A 162 41.00 39.24 27.30
CA PRO A 162 42.32 39.62 26.80
C PRO A 162 43.41 38.71 27.37
N ALA A 163 44.33 38.31 26.49
CA ALA A 163 45.52 37.53 26.81
C ALA A 163 46.43 38.30 27.78
N ASN A 164 46.84 37.64 28.85
CA ASN A 164 47.91 38.12 29.72
C ASN A 164 49.24 37.91 29.00
N ARG A 165 50.07 38.96 29.01
CA ARG A 165 51.43 39.01 28.48
C ARG A 165 52.44 38.65 29.56
#